data_AF-A0AAD5XAE6-F1
#
_entry.id   AF-A0AAD5XAE6-F1
#
_cell.length_a   1.000
_cell.length_b   1.000
_cell.length_c   1.000
_cell.angle_alpha   90.00
_cell.angle_beta   90.00
_cell.angle_gamma   90.00
#
_symmetry.space_group_name_H-M   'P 1'
#
loop_
_entity.id
_entity.type
_entity.pdbx_description
1 polymer ?
#
loop_
_entity_poly.entity_id
_entity_poly.type
_entity_poly.pdbx_seq_one_letter_code
_entity_poly.pdbx_strand_id
1 'polypeptide(L)'
;MTFDEMFESNPDWILKQVRRLCPEPEIMKKNLEEVLATFRKSEFQFEGLPVLTSDAIKEFRTLIDVHVSKGCLSDPIGVSLYCAIGKDKHGLILYTCLRGSSALEFVHQTMNCALQAQNSFP
;
A
#
# COMPACT_ATOMS: atom_id res chain seq x y z
N MET A 1 -20.45 4.16 19.76
CA MET A 1 -19.36 4.48 18.83
C MET A 1 -19.20 3.32 17.88
N THR A 2 -19.62 3.52 16.64
CA THR A 2 -19.46 2.55 15.55
C THR A 2 -18.01 2.55 15.05
N PHE A 3 -17.69 1.63 14.15
CA PHE A 3 -16.39 1.63 13.47
C PHE A 3 -16.17 2.95 12.71
N ASP A 4 -17.17 3.41 11.97
CA ASP A 4 -17.08 4.63 11.16
C ASP A 4 -16.87 5.88 12.03
N GLU A 5 -17.62 6.00 13.13
CA GLU A 5 -17.46 7.10 14.09
C GLU A 5 -16.05 7.09 14.73
N MET A 6 -15.49 5.91 15.02
CA MET A 6 -14.13 5.78 15.54
C MET A 6 -13.07 6.07 14.47
N PHE A 7 -13.34 5.74 13.20
CA PHE A 7 -12.42 5.98 12.10
C PHE A 7 -12.32 7.48 11.79
N GLU A 8 -13.43 8.19 11.85
CA GLU A 8 -13.47 9.64 11.70
C GLU A 8 -12.79 10.38 12.86
N SER A 9 -13.00 9.92 14.09
CA SER A 9 -12.46 10.60 15.29
C SER A 9 -11.04 10.20 15.66
N ASN A 10 -10.63 8.97 15.37
CA ASN A 10 -9.30 8.45 15.72
C ASN A 10 -8.78 7.41 14.70
N PRO A 11 -8.50 7.83 13.46
CA PRO A 11 -8.07 6.92 12.39
C PRO A 11 -6.75 6.24 12.73
N ASP A 12 -5.78 6.97 13.28
CA ASP A 12 -4.45 6.43 13.62
C ASP A 12 -4.52 5.28 14.62
N TRP A 13 -5.47 5.34 15.57
CA TRP A 13 -5.69 4.22 16.46
C TRP A 13 -6.16 3.02 15.67
N ILE A 14 -7.29 3.09 14.95
CA ILE A 14 -7.82 1.97 14.16
C ILE A 14 -6.77 1.37 13.22
N LEU A 15 -6.04 2.22 12.51
CA LEU A 15 -5.09 1.79 11.49
C LEU A 15 -3.91 1.00 12.06
N LYS A 16 -3.60 1.14 13.35
CA LYS A 16 -2.60 0.31 14.04
C LYS A 16 -3.09 -1.10 14.36
N GLN A 17 -4.41 -1.34 14.39
CA GLN A 17 -4.97 -2.67 14.63
C GLN A 17 -5.31 -3.43 13.33
N VAL A 18 -5.25 -2.77 12.18
CA VAL A 18 -5.65 -3.35 10.89
C VAL A 18 -4.43 -3.75 10.05
N ARG A 19 -4.43 -5.01 9.58
CA ARG A 19 -3.50 -5.49 8.55
C ARG A 19 -4.08 -5.19 7.18
N ARG A 20 -3.38 -4.40 6.37
CA ARG A 20 -3.80 -4.09 5.00
C ARG A 20 -3.20 -5.11 4.02
N LEU A 21 -4.02 -5.67 3.14
CA LEU A 21 -3.53 -6.54 2.08
C LEU A 21 -3.39 -5.70 0.80
N CYS A 22 -2.22 -5.73 0.18
CA CYS A 22 -2.07 -5.30 -1.20
C CYS A 22 -2.57 -6.43 -2.10
N PRO A 23 -3.67 -6.22 -2.84
CA PRO A 23 -4.33 -7.30 -3.57
C PRO A 23 -3.47 -7.81 -4.73
N GLU A 24 -3.89 -8.94 -5.28
CA GLU A 24 -3.31 -9.53 -6.49
C GLU A 24 -3.27 -8.54 -7.67
N PRO A 25 -2.31 -8.69 -8.61
CA PRO A 25 -2.09 -7.76 -9.72
C PRO A 25 -3.35 -7.41 -10.50
N GLU A 26 -4.16 -8.42 -10.82
CA GLU A 26 -5.37 -8.26 -11.62
C GLU A 26 -6.44 -7.42 -10.91
N ILE A 27 -6.61 -7.64 -9.61
CA ILE A 27 -7.56 -6.88 -8.79
C ILE A 27 -7.05 -5.45 -8.64
N MET A 28 -5.76 -5.28 -8.34
CA MET A 28 -5.14 -3.96 -8.19
C MET A 28 -5.25 -3.15 -9.48
N LYS A 29 -4.93 -3.77 -10.63
CA LYS A 29 -5.04 -3.14 -11.95
C LYS A 29 -6.46 -2.68 -12.23
N LYS A 30 -7.45 -3.55 -12.03
CA LYS A 30 -8.86 -3.19 -12.22
C LYS A 30 -9.25 -1.98 -11.38
N ASN A 31 -8.92 -1.99 -10.08
CA ASN A 31 -9.28 -0.89 -9.17
C ASN A 31 -8.60 0.43 -9.59
N LEU A 32 -7.33 0.36 -10.01
CA LEU A 32 -6.59 1.54 -10.47
C LEU A 32 -7.13 2.10 -11.79
N GLU A 33 -7.56 1.23 -12.71
CA GLU A 33 -8.24 1.65 -13.94
C GLU A 33 -9.57 2.36 -13.64
N GLU A 34 -10.34 1.89 -12.65
CA GLU A 34 -11.58 2.53 -12.20
C GLU A 34 -11.32 3.92 -11.59
N VAL A 35 -10.27 4.05 -10.76
CA VAL A 35 -9.82 5.34 -10.23
C VAL A 35 -9.46 6.29 -11.37
N LEU A 36 -8.63 5.84 -12.30
CA LEU A 36 -8.21 6.65 -13.43
C LEU A 36 -9.39 7.05 -14.32
N ALA A 37 -10.34 6.14 -14.56
CA ALA A 37 -11.55 6.41 -15.33
C ALA A 37 -12.49 7.41 -14.63
N THR A 38 -12.52 7.40 -13.29
CA THR A 38 -13.34 8.30 -12.48
C THR A 38 -12.75 9.70 -12.47
N PHE A 39 -11.49 9.84 -12.06
CA PHE A 39 -10.87 11.15 -11.82
C PHE A 39 -10.35 11.86 -13.08
N ARG A 40 -10.30 11.18 -14.24
CA ARG A 40 -10.01 11.86 -15.52
C ARG A 40 -11.19 12.68 -16.06
N LYS A 41 -12.39 12.53 -15.49
CA LYS A 41 -13.58 13.26 -15.95
C LYS A 41 -13.43 14.74 -15.63
N SER A 42 -13.97 15.59 -16.49
CA SER A 42 -13.89 17.05 -16.34
C SER A 42 -14.61 17.59 -15.10
N GLU A 43 -15.48 16.82 -14.47
CA GLU A 43 -16.14 17.18 -13.21
C GLU A 43 -15.19 17.17 -12.00
N PHE A 44 -14.08 16.44 -12.07
CA PHE A 44 -13.07 16.40 -11.02
C PHE A 44 -11.99 17.44 -11.30
N GLN A 45 -12.21 18.64 -10.79
CA GLN A 45 -11.28 19.75 -10.88
C GLN A 45 -11.03 20.38 -9.52
N PHE A 46 -9.81 20.84 -9.31
CA PHE A 46 -9.43 21.66 -8.17
C PHE A 46 -8.93 23.00 -8.70
N GLU A 47 -9.54 24.10 -8.26
CA GLU A 47 -9.20 25.45 -8.73
C GLU A 47 -9.27 25.63 -10.26
N GLY A 48 -10.20 24.94 -10.92
CA GLY A 48 -10.39 24.99 -12.37
C GLY A 48 -9.38 24.17 -13.18
N LEU A 49 -8.49 23.42 -12.50
CA LEU A 49 -7.54 22.50 -13.12
C LEU A 49 -8.00 21.05 -12.93
N PRO A 50 -7.83 20.16 -13.92
CA PRO A 50 -8.10 18.74 -13.75
C PRO A 50 -7.31 18.15 -12.58
N VAL A 51 -7.96 17.36 -11.72
CA VAL A 51 -7.30 16.64 -10.61
C VAL A 51 -6.20 15.73 -11.14
N LEU A 52 -6.42 15.12 -12.31
CA LEU A 52 -5.40 14.36 -13.04
C LEU A 52 -4.98 15.13 -14.29
N THR A 53 -3.77 15.70 -14.25
CA THR A 53 -3.14 16.31 -15.43
C THR A 53 -2.77 15.23 -16.45
N SER A 54 -2.49 15.64 -17.69
CA SER A 54 -2.01 14.72 -18.74
C SER A 54 -0.76 13.94 -18.33
N ASP A 55 0.16 14.61 -17.62
CA ASP A 55 1.40 14.01 -17.14
C ASP A 55 1.13 13.00 -16.02
N ALA A 56 0.27 13.36 -15.07
CA ALA A 56 -0.14 12.45 -14.00
C ALA A 56 -0.82 11.19 -14.57
N ILE A 57 -1.67 11.33 -15.60
CA ILE A 57 -2.31 10.18 -16.28
C ILE A 57 -1.25 9.26 -16.90
N LYS A 58 -0.23 9.83 -17.54
CA LYS A 58 0.86 9.07 -18.17
C LYS A 58 1.69 8.30 -17.13
N GLU A 59 2.02 8.94 -16.01
CA GLU A 59 2.73 8.29 -14.90
C GLU A 59 1.88 7.17 -14.29
N PHE A 60 0.59 7.43 -14.07
CA PHE A 60 -0.35 6.45 -13.52
C PHE A 60 -0.48 5.22 -14.43
N ARG A 61 -0.55 5.43 -15.75
CA ARG A 61 -0.54 4.34 -16.75
C ARG A 61 0.73 3.52 -16.68
N THR A 62 1.88 4.19 -16.59
CA THR A 62 3.17 3.52 -16.43
C THR A 62 3.21 2.67 -15.16
N LEU A 63 2.68 3.18 -14.05
CA LEU A 63 2.57 2.43 -12.79
C LEU A 63 1.72 1.17 -12.94
N ILE A 64 0.54 1.26 -13.58
CA ILE A 64 -0.33 0.11 -13.83
C ILE A 64 0.36 -0.93 -14.72
N ASP A 65 0.88 -0.49 -15.85
CA ASP A 65 1.35 -1.41 -16.89
C ASP A 65 2.70 -2.03 -16.55
N VAL A 66 3.56 -1.32 -15.83
CA VAL A 66 4.92 -1.78 -15.52
C VAL A 66 5.02 -2.41 -14.14
N HIS A 67 4.47 -1.78 -13.09
CA HIS A 67 4.69 -2.22 -11.71
C HIS A 67 3.57 -3.11 -11.21
N VAL A 68 2.32 -2.74 -11.44
CA VAL A 68 1.16 -3.51 -10.96
C VAL A 68 1.03 -4.80 -11.74
N SER A 69 1.07 -4.75 -13.07
CA SER A 69 0.92 -5.94 -13.92
C SER A 69 2.02 -6.99 -13.70
N LYS A 70 3.18 -6.60 -13.15
CA LYS A 70 4.27 -7.53 -12.77
C LYS A 70 4.19 -7.99 -11.32
N GLY A 71 3.19 -7.56 -10.57
CA GLY A 71 3.00 -7.87 -9.15
C GLY A 71 4.05 -7.26 -8.23
N CYS A 72 4.76 -6.21 -8.64
CA CYS A 72 5.78 -5.55 -7.81
C CYS A 72 5.20 -4.90 -6.54
N LEU A 73 3.89 -4.63 -6.52
CA LEU A 73 3.20 -3.96 -5.43
C LEU A 73 2.22 -4.87 -4.68
N SER A 74 2.03 -6.11 -5.16
CA SER A 74 1.14 -7.10 -4.56
C SER A 74 1.85 -7.83 -3.43
N ASP A 75 1.09 -8.24 -2.41
CA ASP A 75 1.65 -9.06 -1.34
C ASP A 75 1.92 -10.49 -1.84
N PRO A 76 3.03 -11.12 -1.44
CA PRO A 76 3.26 -12.53 -1.74
C PRO A 76 2.23 -13.42 -1.02
N ILE A 77 1.67 -14.39 -1.74
CA ILE A 77 0.72 -15.35 -1.18
C ILE A 77 1.35 -16.09 0.00
N GLY A 78 0.65 -16.10 1.13
CA GLY A 78 1.08 -16.80 2.34
C GLY A 78 2.14 -16.07 3.17
N VAL A 79 2.58 -14.87 2.77
CA VAL A 79 3.57 -14.08 3.53
C VAL A 79 2.87 -12.90 4.22
N SER A 80 2.89 -12.89 5.55
CA SER A 80 2.40 -11.74 6.33
C SER A 80 3.46 -10.64 6.35
N LEU A 81 3.24 -9.56 5.59
CA LEU A 81 4.05 -8.34 5.66
C LEU A 81 3.65 -7.42 6.83
N TYR A 82 3.07 -8.01 7.87
CA TYR A 82 2.75 -7.37 9.14
C TYR A 82 3.27 -8.20 10.30
N CYS A 83 3.85 -7.52 11.29
CA CYS A 83 4.29 -8.11 12.54
C CYS A 83 3.49 -7.53 13.72
N ALA A 84 3.08 -8.37 14.67
CA ALA A 84 2.44 -7.92 15.89
C ALA A 84 3.51 -7.35 16.85
N ILE A 85 3.32 -6.11 17.30
CA ILE A 85 4.28 -5.39 18.15
C ILE A 85 3.82 -5.26 19.61
N GLY A 86 2.57 -5.59 19.91
CA GLY A 86 2.04 -5.53 21.27
C GLY A 86 0.53 -5.54 21.33
N LYS A 87 -0.01 -5.16 22.49
CA LYS A 87 -1.43 -4.92 22.70
C LYS A 87 -1.66 -3.53 23.27
N ASP A 88 -2.81 -2.94 22.94
CA ASP A 88 -3.22 -1.67 23.53
C ASP A 88 -3.86 -1.87 24.92
N LYS A 89 -4.30 -0.77 25.55
CA LYS A 89 -4.97 -0.77 26.87
C LYS A 89 -6.29 -1.55 26.90
N HIS A 90 -6.86 -1.86 25.74
CA HIS A 90 -8.09 -2.64 25.58
C HIS A 90 -7.80 -4.10 25.18
N GLY A 91 -6.52 -4.49 25.09
CA GLY A 91 -6.09 -5.84 24.73
C GLY A 91 -6.06 -6.12 23.23
N LEU A 92 -6.26 -5.12 22.37
CA LEU A 92 -6.23 -5.25 20.91
C LEU A 92 -4.80 -5.29 20.39
N ILE A 93 -4.54 -6.16 19.40
CA ILE A 93 -3.21 -6.33 18.83
C ILE A 93 -2.83 -5.11 18.00
N LEU A 94 -1.61 -4.62 18.22
CA LEU A 94 -0.99 -3.59 17.41
C LEU A 94 -0.07 -4.24 16.37
N TYR A 95 -0.16 -3.79 15.13
CA TYR A 95 0.64 -4.27 14.02
C TYR A 95 1.59 -3.19 13.48
N THR A 96 2.76 -3.62 13.02
CA THR A 96 3.67 -2.82 12.19
C THR A 96 3.78 -3.41 10.79
N CYS A 97 3.85 -2.56 9.78
CA CYS A 97 4.00 -2.96 8.38
C CYS A 97 5.48 -3.16 8.04
N LEU A 98 5.80 -4.23 7.31
CA LEU A 98 7.15 -4.56 6.86
C LEU A 98 7.44 -4.12 5.42
N ARG A 99 6.45 -3.56 4.71
CA ARG A 99 6.58 -3.09 3.31
C ARG A 99 7.35 -1.78 3.15
N GLY A 100 7.46 -1.08 4.28
CA GLY A 100 7.10 0.33 4.45
C GLY A 100 7.29 1.29 3.27
N SER A 101 7.91 2.45 3.54
CA SER A 101 7.41 3.68 2.92
C SER A 101 8.45 4.72 2.51
N SER A 102 9.75 4.41 2.38
CA SER A 102 10.72 5.38 1.83
C SER A 102 12.03 4.77 1.32
N ALA A 103 12.85 5.55 0.62
CA ALA A 103 14.20 5.17 0.14
C ALA A 103 15.17 4.65 1.24
N LEU A 104 14.86 4.86 2.53
CA LEU A 104 15.60 4.26 3.65
C LEU A 104 15.31 2.76 3.82
N GLU A 105 14.14 2.29 3.37
CA GLU A 105 13.77 0.88 3.40
C GLU A 105 14.51 0.03 2.38
N PHE A 106 15.00 0.65 1.32
CA PHE A 106 15.96 0.05 0.39
C PHE A 106 17.21 -0.47 1.12
N VAL A 107 17.68 0.19 2.19
CA VAL A 107 18.84 -0.25 2.97
C VAL A 107 18.53 -1.50 3.80
N HIS A 108 17.39 -1.55 4.45
CA HIS A 108 16.98 -2.73 5.24
C HIS A 108 16.62 -3.93 4.36
N GLN A 109 16.01 -3.70 3.20
CA GLN A 109 15.72 -4.76 2.23
C GLN A 109 17.02 -5.32 1.61
N THR A 110 18.00 -4.46 1.33
CA THR A 110 19.34 -4.87 0.88
C THR A 110 20.09 -5.68 1.94
N MET A 111 20.02 -5.31 3.22
CA MET A 111 20.62 -6.09 4.32
C MET A 111 19.98 -7.47 4.48
N ASN A 112 18.65 -7.58 4.33
CA ASN A 112 17.95 -8.85 4.43
C ASN A 112 18.27 -9.80 3.25
N CYS A 113 18.38 -9.30 2.02
CA CYS A 113 18.83 -10.11 0.88
C CYS A 113 20.29 -10.59 1.03
N ALA A 114 21.18 -9.75 1.57
CA ALA A 114 22.58 -10.12 1.79
C ALA A 114 22.75 -11.21 2.87
N LEU A 115 22.01 -11.15 3.97
CA LEU A 115 22.03 -12.17 5.03
C LEU A 115 21.43 -13.51 4.55
N GLN A 116 20.43 -13.48 3.66
CA GLN A 116 19.89 -14.69 3.04
C GLN A 116 20.88 -15.33 2.06
N ALA A 117 21.67 -14.55 1.31
CA ALA A 117 22.74 -15.06 0.45
C ALA A 117 23.87 -15.74 1.24
N GLN A 118 24.17 -15.31 2.47
CA GLN A 118 25.14 -15.98 3.35
C GLN A 118 24.63 -17.31 3.91
N ASN A 119 23.32 -17.45 4.12
CA ASN A 119 22.70 -18.70 4.58
C ASN A 119 22.36 -19.69 3.45
N SER A 120 22.74 -19.38 2.21
CA SER A 120 22.43 -20.18 1.01
C SER A 120 23.67 -20.85 0.39
N PHE A 121 24.84 -20.74 1.00
CA PHE A 121 25.99 -21.59 0.68
C PHE A 121 25.99 -22.79 1.65
N PRO A 122 26.20 -24.02 1.14
CA PRO A 122 26.10 -25.25 1.94
C PRO A 122 27.16 -25.36 3.03
#